data_AF-A0A7V0RK21-F1
#
_entry.id   AF-A0A7V0RK21-F1
#
_cell.length_a   1.000
_cell.length_b   1.000
_cell.length_c   1.000
_cell.angle_alpha   90.00
_cell.angle_beta   90.00
_cell.angle_gamma   90.00
#
_symmetry.space_group_name_H-M   'P 1'
#
loop_
_entity.id
_entity.type
_entity.pdbx_description
1 polymer ?
#
loop_
_entity_poly.entity_id
_entity_poly.type
_entity_poly.pdbx_seq_one_letter_code
_entity_poly.pdbx_strand_id
1 'polypeptide(L)'
;MMAPLLQALGLTFNTELQEVYLPVRLTAKDYSGLMKEGTAVDTIAIGTAMAVFNRRPGGAPHWRVVKFIDTFFSKFNEFRKSPRHPKWKEVNLAAKLPGWTRYAYAGQWLAKTRTRPTSMRDGFKKLVSGQMQNASLSRPKLDAQFKEFMRWQQTRQ
;
A
#
# COMPACT_ATOMS: atom_id res chain seq x y z
N MET A 1 -36.25 15.03 -9.90
CA MET A 1 -35.08 14.91 -9.00
C MET A 1 -34.12 13.92 -9.66
N MET A 2 -33.11 14.40 -10.40
CA MET A 2 -32.22 13.53 -11.18
C MET A 2 -30.99 13.17 -10.34
N ALA A 3 -30.84 11.90 -9.97
CA ALA A 3 -29.62 11.39 -9.35
C ALA A 3 -28.48 11.40 -10.38
N PRO A 4 -27.23 11.70 -9.99
CA PRO A 4 -26.11 11.69 -10.93
C PRO A 4 -25.85 10.26 -11.44
N LEU A 5 -25.56 10.16 -12.74
CA LEU A 5 -25.38 8.96 -13.56
C LEU A 5 -24.06 8.19 -13.27
N LEU A 6 -23.51 8.29 -12.06
CA LEU A 6 -22.19 7.72 -11.74
C LEU A 6 -22.35 6.56 -10.76
N GLN A 7 -22.05 5.35 -11.24
CA GLN A 7 -22.19 4.09 -10.51
C GLN A 7 -20.85 3.36 -10.45
N ALA A 8 -20.51 2.81 -9.28
CA ALA A 8 -19.34 1.94 -9.14
C ALA A 8 -19.59 0.58 -9.80
N LEU A 9 -18.66 0.15 -10.66
CA LEU A 9 -18.76 -1.13 -11.37
C LEU A 9 -17.91 -2.20 -10.67
N GLY A 10 -18.53 -3.34 -10.40
CA GLY A 10 -17.84 -4.51 -9.88
C GLY A 10 -17.05 -5.20 -10.99
N LEU A 11 -15.78 -5.51 -10.72
CA LEU A 11 -14.91 -6.22 -11.64
C LEU A 11 -14.28 -7.41 -10.94
N THR A 12 -14.42 -8.59 -11.53
CA THR A 12 -13.81 -9.81 -11.01
C THR A 12 -12.30 -9.77 -11.23
N PHE A 13 -11.53 -9.79 -10.15
CA PHE A 13 -10.08 -9.81 -10.20
C PHE A 13 -9.59 -11.19 -10.69
N ASN A 14 -8.78 -11.22 -11.75
CA ASN A 14 -8.25 -12.44 -12.36
C ASN A 14 -6.71 -12.35 -12.48
N THR A 15 -6.07 -13.42 -12.96
CA THR A 15 -4.60 -13.48 -13.07
C THR A 15 -4.02 -12.46 -14.04
N GLU A 16 -4.71 -12.16 -15.14
CA GLU A 16 -4.26 -11.17 -16.14
C GLU A 16 -4.19 -9.75 -15.56
N LEU A 17 -5.11 -9.41 -14.65
CA LEU A 17 -5.15 -8.10 -14.00
C LEU A 17 -4.08 -7.93 -12.91
N GLN A 18 -3.47 -9.01 -12.41
CA GLN A 18 -2.53 -8.97 -11.29
C GLN A 18 -1.24 -8.21 -11.56
N GLU A 19 -0.84 -8.08 -12.83
CA GLU A 19 0.40 -7.39 -13.19
C GLU A 19 0.27 -5.86 -13.09
N VAL A 20 -0.93 -5.33 -13.35
CA VAL A 20 -1.17 -3.89 -13.52
C VAL A 20 -2.09 -3.31 -12.44
N TYR A 21 -3.00 -4.12 -11.91
CA TYR A 21 -4.05 -3.67 -11.00
C TYR A 21 -4.01 -4.39 -9.66
N LEU A 22 -4.63 -3.76 -8.66
CA LEU A 22 -4.80 -4.30 -7.32
C LEU A 22 -6.28 -4.53 -7.04
N PRO A 23 -6.67 -5.62 -6.35
CA PRO A 23 -8.05 -5.79 -5.94
C PRO A 23 -8.39 -4.78 -4.85
N VAL A 24 -9.56 -4.15 -4.95
CA VAL A 24 -10.06 -3.20 -3.95
C VAL A 24 -11.56 -3.40 -3.72
N ARG A 25 -11.99 -3.21 -2.49
CA ARG A 25 -13.40 -3.12 -2.13
C ARG A 25 -13.75 -1.67 -1.85
N LEU A 26 -14.69 -1.12 -2.61
CA LEU A 26 -15.21 0.22 -2.39
C LEU A 26 -16.51 0.14 -1.58
N THR A 27 -16.68 1.07 -0.65
CA THR A 27 -17.87 1.24 0.19
C THR A 27 -18.37 2.69 0.10
N ALA A 28 -19.61 2.94 0.53
CA ALA A 28 -20.16 4.30 0.58
C ALA A 28 -19.33 5.29 1.43
N LYS A 29 -18.48 4.79 2.34
CA LYS A 29 -17.56 5.63 3.15
C LYS A 29 -16.36 6.12 2.35
N ASP A 30 -15.96 5.40 1.30
CA ASP A 30 -14.82 5.76 0.46
C ASP A 30 -15.18 6.89 -0.51
N TYR A 31 -16.45 6.93 -0.95
CA TYR A 31 -16.99 7.96 -1.84
C TYR A 31 -18.44 8.31 -1.45
N SER A 32 -18.60 9.28 -0.54
CA SER A 32 -19.92 9.73 -0.08
C SER A 32 -20.75 10.27 -1.25
N GLY A 33 -21.97 9.75 -1.41
CA GLY A 33 -22.89 10.16 -2.48
C GLY A 33 -22.73 9.42 -3.81
N LEU A 34 -21.72 8.56 -3.96
CA LEU A 34 -21.52 7.75 -5.17
C LEU A 34 -22.21 6.38 -5.10
N MET A 35 -22.36 5.83 -3.89
CA MET A 35 -22.95 4.52 -3.64
C MET A 35 -24.01 4.61 -2.55
N LYS A 36 -25.01 3.72 -2.61
CA LYS A 36 -26.02 3.60 -1.56
C LYS A 36 -25.37 3.16 -0.25
N GLU A 37 -25.76 3.77 0.86
CA GLU A 37 -25.27 3.36 2.18
C GLU A 37 -25.49 1.87 2.43
N GLY A 38 -24.51 1.23 3.07
CA GLY A 38 -24.51 -0.21 3.33
C GLY A 38 -24.12 -1.09 2.14
N THR A 39 -23.89 -0.53 0.95
CA THR A 39 -23.41 -1.29 -0.22
C THR A 39 -21.88 -1.28 -0.31
N ALA A 40 -21.34 -2.35 -0.91
CA ALA A 40 -19.93 -2.48 -1.23
C ALA A 40 -19.78 -3.10 -2.62
N VAL A 41 -18.72 -2.71 -3.33
CA VAL A 41 -18.41 -3.18 -4.69
C VAL A 41 -16.96 -3.65 -4.73
N ASP A 42 -16.75 -4.90 -5.13
CA ASP A 42 -15.41 -5.45 -5.40
C ASP A 42 -14.99 -5.06 -6.81
N THR A 43 -13.88 -4.36 -6.93
CA THR A 43 -13.37 -3.82 -8.19
C THR A 43 -11.84 -3.77 -8.19
N ILE A 44 -11.25 -3.06 -9.15
CA ILE A 44 -9.80 -2.92 -9.30
C ILE A 44 -9.33 -1.49 -9.02
N ALA A 45 -8.11 -1.37 -8.53
CA ALA A 45 -7.41 -0.12 -8.31
C ALA A 45 -6.12 -0.07 -9.14
N ILE A 46 -5.78 1.13 -9.60
CA ILE A 46 -4.46 1.43 -10.15
C ILE A 46 -3.51 1.87 -9.04
N GLY A 47 -2.25 1.44 -9.14
CA GLY A 47 -1.17 1.94 -8.28
C GLY A 47 -0.75 3.34 -8.71
N THR A 48 -0.71 4.28 -7.77
CA THR A 48 -0.16 5.63 -8.01
C THR A 48 1.23 5.75 -7.38
N ALA A 49 2.14 6.41 -8.09
CA ALA A 49 3.50 6.63 -7.64
C ALA A 49 3.94 8.09 -7.83
N MET A 50 4.83 8.55 -6.96
CA MET A 50 5.50 9.84 -7.14
C MET A 50 6.80 9.61 -7.92
N ALA A 51 6.88 10.16 -9.13
CA ALA A 51 8.06 10.10 -9.98
C ALA A 51 8.85 11.41 -9.90
N VAL A 52 10.18 11.31 -9.96
CA VAL A 52 11.11 12.44 -10.03
C VAL A 52 12.16 12.17 -11.09
N PHE A 53 12.65 13.21 -11.76
CA PHE A 53 13.77 13.06 -12.68
C PHE A 53 15.05 12.65 -11.94
N ASN A 54 15.70 11.58 -12.42
CA ASN A 54 16.97 11.10 -11.88
C ASN A 54 18.15 11.93 -12.42
N ARG A 55 18.24 13.20 -11.99
CA ARG A 55 19.32 14.10 -12.39
C ARG A 55 20.64 13.72 -11.72
N ARG A 56 21.77 14.08 -12.34
CA ARG A 56 23.12 13.86 -11.78
C ARG A 56 23.20 14.39 -10.34
N PRO A 57 23.76 13.61 -9.39
CA PRO A 57 23.96 14.07 -8.02
C PRO A 57 24.82 15.33 -7.94
N GLY A 58 24.66 16.08 -6.84
CA GLY A 58 25.51 17.22 -6.49
C GLY A 58 24.94 18.61 -6.78
N GLY A 59 23.98 18.73 -7.72
CA GLY A 59 23.34 20.01 -8.06
C GLY A 59 22.16 20.41 -7.14
N ALA A 60 21.76 21.68 -7.16
CA ALA A 60 20.64 22.18 -6.36
C ALA A 60 19.31 21.40 -6.56
N PRO A 61 18.92 21.00 -7.80
CA PRO A 61 17.72 20.18 -8.00
C PRO A 61 17.78 18.82 -7.28
N HIS A 62 18.95 18.17 -7.28
CA HIS A 62 19.17 16.90 -6.57
C HIS A 62 18.94 17.08 -5.06
N TRP A 63 19.52 18.14 -4.47
CA TRP A 63 19.37 18.41 -3.04
C TRP A 63 17.94 18.72 -2.61
N ARG A 64 17.15 19.37 -3.46
CA ARG A 64 15.72 19.61 -3.21
C ARG A 64 14.94 18.30 -3.14
N VAL A 65 15.21 17.36 -4.04
CA VAL A 65 14.58 16.02 -4.02
C VAL A 65 14.99 15.23 -2.78
N VAL A 66 16.28 15.25 -2.42
CA VAL A 66 16.78 14.61 -1.20
C VAL A 66 16.09 15.17 0.05
N LYS A 67 16.03 16.50 0.19
CA LYS A 67 15.36 17.16 1.32
C LYS A 67 13.87 16.84 1.38
N PHE A 68 13.20 16.81 0.23
CA PHE A 68 11.79 16.40 0.14
C PHE A 68 11.59 14.97 0.62
N ILE A 69 12.37 14.01 0.12
CA ILE A 69 12.28 12.59 0.51
C ILE A 69 12.47 12.44 2.01
N ASP A 70 13.52 13.05 2.56
CA ASP A 70 13.81 12.96 3.99
C ASP A 70 12.68 13.52 4.87
N THR A 71 12.18 14.71 4.52
CA THR A 71 11.07 15.35 5.26
C THR A 71 9.77 14.57 5.12
N PHE A 72 9.45 14.12 3.91
CA PHE A 72 8.20 13.39 3.64
C PHE A 72 8.20 12.03 4.34
N PHE A 73 9.30 11.28 4.26
CA PHE A 73 9.38 9.94 4.85
C PHE A 73 9.44 10.00 6.38
N SER A 74 10.21 10.93 6.96
CA SER A 74 10.28 11.11 8.43
C SER A 74 8.95 11.50 9.06
N LYS A 75 8.15 12.32 8.35
CA LYS A 75 6.84 12.78 8.83
C LYS A 75 5.67 11.99 8.27
N PHE A 76 5.92 10.84 7.62
CA PHE A 76 4.86 10.11 6.92
C PHE A 76 3.71 9.67 7.84
N ASN A 77 4.00 9.34 9.10
CA ASN A 77 2.96 8.97 10.06
C ASN A 77 1.96 10.09 10.35
N GLU A 78 2.33 11.36 10.19
CA GLU A 78 1.39 12.49 10.28
C GLU A 78 0.35 12.46 9.16
N PHE A 79 0.64 11.81 8.03
CA PHE A 79 -0.32 11.64 6.95
C PHE A 79 -1.44 10.66 7.27
N ARG A 80 -1.19 9.74 8.20
CA ARG A 80 -2.12 8.68 8.59
C ARG A 80 -3.09 9.11 9.70
N LYS A 81 -2.92 10.32 10.24
CA LYS A 81 -3.75 10.92 11.29
C LYS A 81 -4.87 11.77 10.69
N SER A 82 -5.98 11.90 11.41
CA SER A 82 -7.02 12.90 11.12
C SER A 82 -6.42 14.31 11.15
N PRO A 83 -6.90 15.28 10.35
CA PRO A 83 -8.03 15.25 9.42
C PRO A 83 -7.67 14.87 7.96
N ARG A 84 -6.50 14.26 7.74
CA ARG A 84 -6.08 13.90 6.39
C ARG A 84 -6.87 12.71 5.84
N HIS A 85 -6.91 12.60 4.51
CA HIS A 85 -7.68 11.58 3.83
C HIS A 85 -7.32 10.16 4.30
N PRO A 86 -8.29 9.30 4.68
CA PRO A 86 -8.03 7.96 5.22
C PRO A 86 -7.14 7.08 4.34
N LYS A 87 -7.20 7.27 3.02
CA LYS A 87 -6.38 6.56 2.01
C LYS A 87 -4.87 6.67 2.21
N TRP A 88 -4.38 7.68 2.94
CA TRP A 88 -2.97 7.73 3.36
C TRP A 88 -2.52 6.52 4.19
N LYS A 89 -3.46 5.84 4.86
CA LYS A 89 -3.18 4.61 5.62
C LYS A 89 -2.83 3.42 4.74
N GLU A 90 -3.20 3.45 3.46
CA GLU A 90 -2.98 2.38 2.48
C GLU A 90 -1.64 2.51 1.74
N VAL A 91 -0.98 3.67 1.83
CA VAL A 91 0.27 3.93 1.12
C VAL A 91 1.41 3.09 1.69
N ASN A 92 2.11 2.38 0.80
CA ASN A 92 3.30 1.61 1.13
C ASN A 92 4.56 2.23 0.52
N LEU A 93 5.32 2.99 1.33
CA LEU A 93 6.59 3.61 0.88
C LEU A 93 7.64 2.57 0.42
N ALA A 94 7.53 1.32 0.88
CA ALA A 94 8.44 0.24 0.53
C ALA A 94 8.01 -0.56 -0.72
N ALA A 95 6.86 -0.23 -1.34
CA ALA A 95 6.36 -0.91 -2.53
C ALA A 95 7.35 -0.80 -3.71
N LYS A 96 7.60 -1.91 -4.41
CA LYS A 96 8.39 -1.92 -5.66
C LYS A 96 7.43 -1.84 -6.84
N LEU A 97 7.81 -1.06 -7.85
CA LEU A 97 7.04 -0.90 -9.08
C LEU A 97 7.82 -1.56 -10.22
N PRO A 98 7.26 -2.57 -10.91
CA PRO A 98 7.90 -3.20 -12.05
C PRO A 98 8.28 -2.17 -13.13
N GLY A 99 9.47 -2.31 -13.73
CA GLY A 99 9.98 -1.38 -14.74
C GLY A 99 10.45 -0.01 -14.22
N TRP A 100 10.23 0.33 -12.95
CA TRP A 100 10.66 1.61 -12.38
C TRP A 100 11.85 1.45 -11.44
N THR A 101 12.81 2.37 -11.58
CA THR A 101 13.97 2.43 -10.67
C THR A 101 13.66 3.36 -9.50
N ARG A 102 13.76 2.83 -8.27
CA ARG A 102 13.63 3.64 -7.06
C ARG A 102 14.76 4.66 -6.98
N TYR A 103 14.43 5.90 -6.65
CA TYR A 103 15.43 6.94 -6.40
C TYR A 103 16.40 6.51 -5.30
N ALA A 104 17.71 6.57 -5.58
CA ALA A 104 18.75 5.93 -4.76
C ALA A 104 18.68 6.35 -3.29
N TYR A 105 18.53 7.65 -3.02
CA TYR A 105 18.43 8.18 -1.65
C TYR A 105 17.20 7.63 -0.90
N ALA A 106 16.04 7.52 -1.57
CA ALA A 106 14.84 6.94 -0.96
C ALA A 106 15.04 5.45 -0.60
N GLY A 107 15.76 4.71 -1.44
CA GLY A 107 16.13 3.32 -1.17
C GLY A 107 17.03 3.19 0.07
N GLN A 108 18.07 4.04 0.14
CA GLN A 108 18.99 4.07 1.29
C GLN A 108 18.29 4.46 2.59
N TRP A 109 17.42 5.49 2.55
CA TRP A 109 16.64 5.92 3.71
C TRP A 109 15.81 4.77 4.27
N LEU A 110 15.06 4.06 3.41
CA LEU A 110 14.23 2.94 3.84
C LEU A 110 15.06 1.75 4.33
N ALA A 111 16.23 1.51 3.75
CA ALA A 111 17.12 0.45 4.21
C ALA A 111 17.64 0.70 5.63
N LYS A 112 17.94 1.97 5.98
CA LYS A 112 18.36 2.37 7.33
C LYS A 112 17.25 2.23 8.37
N THR A 113 16.01 2.55 8.00
CA THR A 113 14.86 2.56 8.93
C THR A 113 14.15 1.21 9.04
N ARG A 114 14.46 0.24 8.17
CA ARG A 114 13.88 -1.12 8.26
C ARG A 114 14.44 -1.86 9.47
N THR A 115 13.63 -2.01 10.51
CA THR A 115 13.85 -3.04 11.53
C THR A 115 13.63 -4.40 10.89
N ARG A 116 14.71 -5.15 10.64
CA ARG A 116 14.60 -6.52 10.12
C ARG A 116 13.94 -7.39 11.20
N PRO A 117 12.85 -8.11 10.88
CA PRO A 117 12.32 -9.12 11.80
C PRO A 117 13.39 -10.17 12.07
N THR A 118 13.53 -10.60 13.33
CA THR A 118 14.48 -11.65 13.73
C THR A 118 14.17 -12.98 13.03
N SER A 119 12.90 -13.21 12.69
CA SER A 119 12.46 -14.34 11.86
C SER A 119 11.34 -13.94 10.90
N MET A 120 11.18 -14.69 9.80
CA MET A 120 10.08 -14.51 8.84
C MET A 120 8.71 -14.69 9.49
N ARG A 121 8.60 -15.58 10.48
CA ARG A 121 7.40 -15.78 11.29
C ARG A 121 7.08 -14.57 12.15
N ASP A 122 8.07 -13.92 12.75
CA ASP A 122 7.87 -12.68 13.51
C ASP A 122 7.46 -11.52 12.60
N GLY A 123 8.03 -11.46 11.40
CA GLY A 123 7.64 -10.48 10.38
C GLY A 123 6.19 -10.64 9.96
N PHE A 124 5.78 -11.88 9.65
CA PHE A 124 4.40 -12.20 9.32
C PHE A 124 3.43 -11.88 10.47
N LYS A 125 3.77 -12.29 11.70
CA LYS A 125 2.98 -12.01 12.89
C LYS A 125 2.76 -10.50 13.08
N LYS A 126 3.81 -9.69 12.93
CA LYS A 126 3.73 -8.22 13.00
C LYS A 126 2.87 -7.62 11.89
N LEU A 127 2.99 -8.11 10.66
CA LEU A 127 2.18 -7.68 9.52
C LEU A 127 0.69 -7.93 9.79
N VAL A 128 0.37 -9.16 10.14
CA VAL A 128 -0.99 -9.62 10.40
C VAL A 128 -1.63 -8.87 11.56
N SER A 129 -0.90 -8.68 12.67
CA SER A 129 -1.39 -7.88 13.81
C SER A 129 -1.54 -6.40 13.47
N GLY A 130 -0.72 -5.85 12.57
CA GLY A 130 -0.80 -4.45 12.16
C GLY A 130 -1.92 -4.16 11.16
N GLN A 131 -2.27 -5.16 10.35
CA GLN A 131 -3.33 -5.09 9.33
C GLN A 131 -4.71 -5.39 9.91
N MET A 132 -4.78 -6.18 10.99
CA MET A 132 -6.02 -6.51 11.70
C MET A 132 -6.06 -5.84 13.07
N GLN A 133 -6.29 -4.53 13.13
CA GLN A 133 -6.47 -3.82 14.41
C GLN A 133 -7.67 -4.35 15.24
N ASN A 134 -8.56 -5.16 14.64
CA ASN A 134 -9.78 -5.69 15.28
C ASN A 134 -9.96 -7.22 15.21
N ALA A 135 -8.96 -8.01 14.80
CA ALA A 135 -9.09 -9.47 14.82
C ALA A 135 -7.97 -10.10 15.64
N SER A 136 -8.31 -10.56 16.84
CA SER A 136 -7.49 -11.51 17.58
C SER A 136 -7.46 -12.84 16.82
N LEU A 137 -6.46 -13.03 15.97
CA LEU A 137 -6.25 -14.32 15.31
C LEU A 137 -5.83 -15.34 16.37
N SER A 138 -6.58 -16.43 16.46
CA SER A 138 -6.20 -17.58 17.27
C SER A 138 -4.89 -18.17 16.74
N ARG A 139 -4.04 -18.70 17.65
CA ARG A 139 -2.74 -19.29 17.28
C ARG A 139 -2.82 -20.31 16.14
N PRO A 140 -3.80 -21.25 16.12
CA PRO A 140 -3.92 -22.23 15.03
C PRO A 140 -4.23 -21.59 13.67
N LYS A 141 -5.05 -20.53 13.66
CA LYS A 141 -5.40 -19.81 12.43
C LYS A 141 -4.21 -19.03 11.88
N LEU A 142 -3.41 -18.41 12.76
CA LEU A 142 -2.19 -17.71 12.37
C LEU A 142 -1.17 -18.67 11.74
N ASP A 143 -1.02 -19.87 12.30
CA ASP A 143 -0.10 -20.88 11.77
C ASP A 143 -0.55 -21.44 10.41
N ALA A 144 -1.86 -21.66 10.22
CA ALA A 144 -2.41 -22.06 8.94
C ALA A 144 -2.17 -20.98 7.85
N GLN A 145 -2.45 -19.72 8.16
CA GLN A 145 -2.21 -18.60 7.25
C GLN A 145 -0.71 -18.40 6.96
N PHE A 146 0.17 -18.62 7.94
CA PHE A 146 1.61 -18.56 7.72
C PHE A 146 2.07 -19.67 6.76
N LYS A 147 1.52 -20.89 6.89
CA LYS A 147 1.81 -22.01 5.98
C LYS A 147 1.38 -21.71 4.55
N GLU A 148 0.21 -21.13 4.36
CA GLU A 148 -0.26 -20.67 3.05
C GLU A 148 0.63 -19.56 2.46
N PHE A 149 1.03 -18.59 3.29
CA PHE A 149 1.97 -17.55 2.89
C PHE A 149 3.32 -18.13 2.41
N MET A 150 3.87 -19.12 3.12
CA MET A 150 5.10 -19.79 2.72
C MET A 150 4.96 -20.55 1.40
N ARG A 151 3.82 -21.22 1.16
CA ARG A 151 3.53 -21.87 -0.12
C ARG A 151 3.48 -20.85 -1.26
N TRP A 152 2.76 -19.73 -1.07
CA TRP A 152 2.69 -18.65 -2.05
C TRP A 152 4.06 -18.03 -2.36
N GLN A 153 4.92 -17.87 -1.35
CA GLN A 153 6.29 -17.38 -1.55
C GLN A 153 7.11 -18.30 -2.47
N GLN A 154 6.97 -19.61 -2.33
CA GLN A 154 7.69 -20.60 -3.15
C GLN A 154 7.23 -20.59 -4.61
N THR A 155 5.97 -20.22 -4.88
CA THR A 155 5.43 -20.12 -6.25
C THR A 155 5.88 -18.84 -6.98
N ARG A 156 6.50 -17.88 -6.28
CA ARG A 156 6.92 -16.58 -6.83
C ARG A 156 8.44 -16.37 -6.91
N GLN A 157 9.23 -17.40 -6.61
CA GLN A 157 10.64 -17.47 -7.01
C GLN A 157 10.74 -18.08 -8.40
#